data_AF-A0A850DHC2-F1
#
_entry.id   AF-A0A850DHC2-F1
#
_cell.length_a   1.000
_cell.length_b   1.000
_cell.length_c   1.000
_cell.angle_alpha   90.00
_cell.angle_beta   90.00
_cell.angle_gamma   90.00
#
_symmetry.space_group_name_H-M   'P 1'
#
loop_
_entity.id
_entity.type
_entity.pdbx_description
1 polymer ?
#
loop_
_entity_poly.entity_id
_entity_poly.type
_entity_poly.pdbx_seq_one_letter_code
_entity_poly.pdbx_strand_id
1 'polypeptide(L)'
;EALGELKGLLRSKGFCWIASRPELVAIWSQAGPNLTFEPAAQWGSIDEEPGQEIVFIGVKLHRDRIRAAFDAALLTDAELAAGPVGWRAYPDPFPAWSHHEHA
;
A
#
# COMPACT_ATOMS: atom_id res chain seq x y z
N GLU A 1 14.04 -2.83 -6.37
CA GLU A 1 13.34 -2.18 -5.25
C GLU A 1 12.60 -0.96 -5.81
N ALA A 2 11.28 -1.03 -6.02
CA ALA A 2 10.55 -0.10 -6.91
C ALA A 2 10.62 1.39 -6.50
N LEU A 3 10.87 1.67 -5.21
CA LEU A 3 10.91 3.03 -4.68
C LEU A 3 12.33 3.55 -4.42
N GLY A 4 13.34 2.66 -4.39
CA GLY A 4 14.74 3.03 -4.20
C GLY A 4 15.30 3.90 -5.34
N GLU A 5 14.62 3.89 -6.49
CA GLU A 5 14.99 4.65 -7.68
C GLU A 5 14.29 6.02 -7.79
N LEU A 6 13.40 6.36 -6.85
CA LEU A 6 12.66 7.62 -6.85
C LEU A 6 13.53 8.78 -6.34
N LYS A 7 14.29 9.36 -7.27
CA LYS A 7 15.15 10.53 -7.02
C LYS A 7 14.36 11.68 -6.38
N GLY A 8 14.90 12.22 -5.29
CA GLY A 8 14.38 13.41 -4.62
C GLY A 8 13.29 13.15 -3.59
N LEU A 9 12.83 11.90 -3.44
CA LEU A 9 11.90 11.50 -2.39
C LEU A 9 12.56 11.57 -1.01
N LEU A 10 11.90 12.23 -0.07
CA LEU A 10 12.37 12.37 1.32
C LEU A 10 11.49 11.57 2.28
N ARG A 11 10.16 11.68 2.12
CA ARG A 11 9.17 10.97 2.93
C ARG A 11 7.94 10.63 2.10
N SER A 12 7.23 9.60 2.51
CA SER A 12 5.86 9.36 2.07
C SER A 12 5.03 8.75 3.20
N LYS A 13 3.74 9.04 3.21
CA LYS A 13 2.80 8.67 4.27
C LYS A 13 1.43 8.43 3.68
N GLY A 14 0.63 7.59 4.32
CA GLY A 14 -0.75 7.37 3.91
C GLY A 14 -1.25 6.00 4.31
N PHE A 15 -2.24 5.51 3.57
CA PHE A 15 -2.75 4.15 3.69
C PHE A 15 -2.90 3.52 2.31
N CYS A 16 -2.92 2.20 2.27
CA CYS A 16 -3.15 1.46 1.05
C CYS A 16 -3.91 0.15 1.33
N TRP A 17 -4.56 -0.34 0.28
CA TRP A 17 -5.17 -1.66 0.25
C TRP A 17 -4.22 -2.63 -0.44
N ILE A 18 -3.93 -3.75 0.23
CA ILE A 18 -3.04 -4.79 -0.29
C ILE A 18 -3.90 -5.99 -0.67
N ALA A 19 -3.88 -6.38 -1.94
CA ALA A 19 -4.75 -7.42 -2.47
C ALA A 19 -4.63 -8.75 -1.71
N SER A 20 -3.41 -9.19 -1.34
CA SER A 20 -3.20 -10.42 -0.56
C SER A 20 -3.68 -10.34 0.89
N ARG A 21 -4.02 -9.15 1.39
CA ARG A 21 -4.53 -8.87 2.74
C ARG A 21 -5.81 -8.04 2.67
N PRO A 22 -6.87 -8.55 2.01
CA PRO A 22 -7.99 -7.74 1.57
C PRO A 22 -8.84 -7.17 2.72
N GLU A 23 -8.73 -7.73 3.93
CA GLU A 23 -9.49 -7.28 5.08
C GLU A 23 -8.87 -6.07 5.77
N LEU A 24 -7.59 -5.76 5.52
CA LEU A 24 -6.81 -4.84 6.34
C LEU A 24 -6.52 -3.51 5.63
N VAL A 25 -6.63 -2.44 6.42
CA VAL A 25 -6.03 -1.14 6.10
C VAL A 25 -4.55 -1.22 6.45
N ALA A 26 -3.67 -1.01 5.47
CA ALA A 26 -2.23 -0.96 5.67
C ALA A 26 -1.73 0.49 5.71
N ILE A 27 -1.06 0.88 6.80
CA ILE A 27 -0.43 2.18 6.93
C ILE A 27 0.89 2.19 6.17
N TRP A 28 1.02 3.12 5.26
CA TRP A 28 2.24 3.39 4.49
C TRP A 28 3.11 4.40 5.24
N SER A 29 4.35 4.04 5.55
CA SER A 29 5.27 4.91 6.27
C SER A 29 6.69 4.86 5.71
N GLN A 30 7.14 5.96 5.11
CA GLN A 30 8.52 6.07 4.61
C GLN A 30 9.25 7.29 5.14
N ALA A 31 10.52 7.08 5.53
CA ALA A 31 11.50 8.14 5.71
C ALA A 31 12.84 7.74 5.11
N GLY A 32 13.30 8.50 4.12
CA GLY A 32 14.48 8.14 3.33
C GLY A 32 14.29 6.76 2.67
N PRO A 33 15.27 5.84 2.76
CA PRO A 33 15.16 4.51 2.17
C PRO A 33 14.24 3.56 2.94
N ASN A 34 13.90 3.88 4.19
CA ASN A 34 13.16 2.97 5.05
C ASN A 34 11.66 3.15 4.79
N LEU A 35 11.04 2.14 4.17
CA LEU A 35 9.60 2.00 4.00
C LEU A 35 9.09 0.86 4.88
N THR A 36 8.05 1.13 5.66
CA THR A 36 7.33 0.14 6.47
C THR A 36 5.84 0.16 6.15
N PHE A 37 5.23 -0.99 6.37
CA PHE A 37 3.79 -1.21 6.30
C PHE A 37 3.31 -1.82 7.61
N GLU A 38 2.25 -1.27 8.18
CA GLU A 38 1.70 -1.69 9.47
C GLU A 38 0.18 -1.86 9.37
N PRO A 39 -0.42 -2.87 10.02
CA PRO A 39 -1.88 -2.99 10.07
C PRO A 39 -2.46 -1.87 10.96
N ALA A 40 -3.54 -1.22 10.54
CA ALA A 40 -4.24 -0.23 11.37
C ALA A 40 -5.66 -0.63 11.76
N ALA A 41 -6.44 -1.13 10.81
CA ALA A 41 -7.85 -1.44 11.01
C ALA A 41 -8.30 -2.52 10.01
N GLN A 42 -9.55 -2.98 10.18
CA GLN A 42 -10.22 -3.74 9.15
C GLN A 42 -11.09 -2.81 8.30
N TRP A 43 -11.10 -3.00 6.98
CA TRP A 43 -11.98 -2.23 6.10
C TRP A 43 -13.46 -2.33 6.51
N GLY A 44 -13.90 -3.52 6.94
CA GLY A 44 -15.27 -3.74 7.43
C GLY A 44 -15.61 -3.05 8.75
N SER A 45 -14.64 -2.42 9.43
CA SER A 45 -14.84 -1.69 10.69
C SER A 45 -14.90 -0.17 10.54
N ILE A 46 -14.72 0.35 9.31
CA ILE A 46 -14.75 1.77 9.01
C ILE A 46 -15.80 2.09 7.95
N ASP A 47 -16.37 3.29 7.99
CA ASP A 47 -17.41 3.75 7.06
C ASP A 47 -16.79 4.34 5.77
N GLU A 48 -15.86 3.59 5.17
CA GLU A 48 -15.17 3.95 3.94
C GLU A 48 -15.00 2.74 3.03
N GLU A 49 -15.10 2.97 1.72
CA GLU A 49 -14.78 1.97 0.71
C GLU A 49 -13.27 1.69 0.71
N PRO A 50 -12.84 0.42 0.55
CA PRO A 50 -11.43 0.09 0.46
C PRO A 50 -10.70 0.87 -0.64
N GLY A 51 -9.54 1.41 -0.29
CA GLY A 51 -8.78 2.23 -1.22
C GLY A 51 -7.38 2.58 -0.73
N GLN A 52 -6.81 3.61 -1.36
CA GLN A 52 -5.44 4.04 -1.12
C GLN A 52 -5.32 5.56 -1.26
N GLU A 53 -4.60 6.17 -0.33
CA GLU A 53 -4.19 7.57 -0.39
C GLU A 53 -2.77 7.68 0.16
N ILE A 54 -1.84 8.17 -0.67
CA ILE A 54 -0.42 8.27 -0.31
C ILE A 54 0.11 9.64 -0.73
N VAL A 55 0.67 10.37 0.22
CA VAL A 55 1.38 11.63 -0.02
C VAL A 55 2.88 11.39 -0.18
N PHE A 56 3.48 12.04 -1.18
CA PHE A 56 4.93 12.03 -1.42
C PHE A 56 5.50 13.43 -1.16
N ILE A 57 6.58 13.48 -0.38
CA ILE A 57 7.25 14.71 0.02
C ILE A 57 8.70 14.62 -0.41
N GLY A 58 9.14 15.58 -1.21
CA GLY A 58 10.47 15.57 -1.77
C GLY A 58 10.82 16.81 -2.60
N VAL A 59 12.06 16.86 -3.05
CA VAL A 59 12.61 17.95 -3.85
C VAL A 59 12.85 17.45 -5.27
N LYS A 60 12.33 18.17 -6.29
CA LYS A 60 12.42 17.76 -7.70
C LYS A 60 11.84 16.36 -7.95
N LEU A 61 10.71 16.06 -7.32
CA LEU A 61 9.98 14.81 -7.53
C LEU A 61 9.54 14.68 -8.99
N HIS A 62 9.75 13.49 -9.55
CA HIS A 62 9.24 13.13 -10.87
C HIS A 62 7.87 12.50 -10.74
N ARG A 63 6.82 13.33 -10.69
CA ARG A 63 5.42 12.90 -10.52
C ARG A 63 5.04 11.74 -11.44
N ASP A 64 5.40 11.81 -12.72
CA ASP A 64 5.00 10.80 -13.69
C ASP A 64 5.66 9.43 -13.43
N ARG A 65 6.90 9.41 -12.91
CA ARG A 65 7.56 8.16 -12.52
C ARG A 65 6.93 7.55 -11.29
N ILE A 66 6.59 8.37 -10.30
CA ILE A 66 5.88 7.93 -9.11
C ILE A 66 4.55 7.33 -9.54
N ARG A 67 3.74 8.08 -10.30
CA ARG A 67 2.45 7.61 -10.80
C ARG A 67 2.59 6.30 -11.58
N ALA A 68 3.52 6.21 -12.55
CA ALA A 68 3.72 4.99 -13.33
C ALA A 68 4.09 3.77 -12.47
N ALA A 69 4.87 3.96 -11.40
CA ALA A 69 5.20 2.88 -10.47
C ALA A 69 3.97 2.38 -9.69
N PHE A 70 3.05 3.28 -9.32
CA PHE A 70 1.80 2.90 -8.66
C PHE A 70 0.77 2.33 -9.63
N ASP A 71 0.64 2.90 -10.83
CA ASP A 71 -0.25 2.37 -11.88
C ASP A 71 0.11 0.92 -12.23
N ALA A 72 1.41 0.60 -12.30
CA ALA A 72 1.88 -0.77 -12.55
C ALA A 72 1.66 -1.73 -11.37
N ALA A 73 1.36 -1.21 -10.18
CA ALA A 73 1.08 -1.99 -8.97
C ALA A 73 -0.43 -2.15 -8.70
N LEU A 74 -1.30 -1.48 -9.47
CA LEU A 74 -2.75 -1.67 -9.37
C LEU A 74 -3.14 -3.02 -9.96
N LEU A 75 -4.20 -3.60 -9.39
CA LEU A 75 -4.86 -4.75 -10.01
C LEU A 75 -5.42 -4.33 -11.38
N THR A 76 -5.26 -5.21 -12.35
CA THR A 76 -5.99 -5.14 -13.61
C THR A 76 -7.49 -5.40 -13.38
N ASP A 77 -8.34 -5.03 -14.34
CA ASP A 77 -9.79 -5.26 -14.23
C ASP A 77 -10.15 -6.74 -14.01
N ALA A 78 -9.41 -7.65 -14.66
CA ALA A 78 -9.61 -9.09 -14.51
C ALA A 78 -9.21 -9.58 -13.10
N GLU A 79 -8.11 -9.04 -12.55
CA GLU A 79 -7.68 -9.35 -11.19
C GLU A 79 -8.64 -8.76 -10.16
N LEU A 80 -9.09 -7.52 -10.33
CA LEU A 80 -10.10 -6.89 -9.48
C LEU A 80 -11.40 -7.72 -9.47
N ALA A 81 -11.85 -8.20 -10.64
CA ALA A 81 -13.03 -9.05 -10.77
C ALA A 81 -12.89 -10.42 -10.09
N ALA A 82 -11.67 -10.95 -9.92
CA ALA A 82 -11.44 -12.20 -9.19
C ALA A 82 -11.77 -12.07 -7.68
N GLY A 83 -11.74 -10.84 -7.16
CA GLY A 83 -12.15 -10.50 -5.80
C GLY A 83 -11.27 -11.07 -4.68
N PRO A 84 -11.62 -10.77 -3.41
CA PRO A 84 -10.80 -11.12 -2.24
C PRO A 84 -10.46 -12.61 -2.09
N VAL A 85 -11.30 -13.52 -2.59
CA VAL A 85 -11.02 -14.97 -2.57
C VAL A 85 -9.84 -15.30 -3.47
N GLY A 86 -9.79 -14.73 -4.68
CA GLY A 86 -8.66 -14.91 -5.59
C GLY A 86 -7.40 -14.22 -5.10
N TRP A 87 -7.53 -12.99 -4.57
CA TRP A 87 -6.37 -12.19 -4.18
C TRP A 87 -5.56 -12.77 -3.02
N ARG A 88 -6.20 -13.50 -2.08
CA ARG A 88 -5.51 -14.18 -0.97
C ARG A 88 -4.50 -15.24 -1.43
N ALA A 89 -4.58 -15.68 -2.69
CA ALA A 89 -3.60 -16.60 -3.27
C ALA A 89 -2.37 -15.89 -3.88
N TYR A 90 -2.36 -14.55 -3.95
CA TYR A 90 -1.21 -13.81 -4.46
C TYR A 90 0.00 -13.93 -3.52
N PRO A 91 1.23 -13.89 -4.06
CA PRO A 91 2.43 -13.87 -3.24
C PRO A 91 2.41 -12.71 -2.24
N ASP A 92 2.62 -13.03 -0.97
CA ASP A 92 2.65 -12.05 0.12
C ASP A 92 4.08 -11.96 0.69
N PRO A 93 4.88 -10.95 0.29
CA PRO A 93 6.24 -10.79 0.77
C PRO A 93 6.32 -10.08 2.13
N PHE A 94 5.20 -9.65 2.70
CA PHE A 94 5.19 -8.91 3.95
C PHE A 94 5.32 -9.87 5.14
N PRO A 95 5.93 -9.42 6.26
CA PRO A 95 5.96 -10.23 7.47
C PRO A 95 4.53 -10.51 7.96
N ALA A 96 4.39 -11.57 8.76
CA ALA A 96 3.14 -11.80 9.48
C ALA A 96 2.81 -10.58 10.35
N TRP A 97 1.63 -10.01 10.16
CA TRP A 97 1.11 -8.95 11.01
C TRP A 97 0.33 -9.59 12.15
N SER A 98 0.86 -9.51 13.37
CA SER A 98 0.10 -9.88 14.56
C SER A 98 -1.04 -8.88 14.76
N HIS A 99 -2.24 -9.36 15.06
CA HIS A 99 -3.31 -8.53 15.59
C HIS A 99 -2.83 -7.91 16.90
N HIS A 100 -2.38 -6.67 16.86
CA HIS A 100 -2.21 -5.89 18.08
C HIS A 100 -3.62 -5.51 18.54
N GLU A 101 -4.15 -6.26 19.51
CA GLU A 101 -5.29 -5.79 20.29
C GLU A 101 -4.88 -4.47 20.96
N HIS A 102 -5.44 -3.36 20.49
CA HIS A 102 -5.46 -2.14 21.27
C HIS A 102 -6.43 -2.38 22.43
N ALA A 103 -5.86 -2.72 23.60
CA ALA A 103 -6.56 -2.75 24.88
C ALA A 103 -7.03 -1.35 25.29
#